data_AF-A0ABC8QQ55-F1
#
_entry.id   AF-A0ABC8QQ55-F1
#
_cell.length_a   1.000
_cell.length_b   1.000
_cell.length_c   1.000
_cell.angle_alpha   90.00
_cell.angle_beta   90.00
_cell.angle_gamma   90.00
#
_symmetry.space_group_name_H-M   'P 1'
#
loop_
_entity.id
_entity.type
_entity.pdbx_description
1 polymer ?
#
loop_
_entity_poly.entity_id
_entity_poly.type
_entity_poly.pdbx_seq_one_letter_code
_entity_poly.pdbx_strand_id
1 'polypeptide(L)'
;MCESAEIEGRIYDLGGQVLAANSAPAIFHLAKEVGAETEEMDAHNFAMIDSSTGKYNDLKVADDYVYAISLTLELQEKAKASGRIGVHAVSDIASDLTPVFLEDHGFKSIPKSVAYGYTASGYGFVQDMPYAYIHEFTKTSMAGKIRRFKGGYTSVWQKISEGLPIEVCCNTEVIAIRRNSIGIRVDVKDHSGAKQVVEFDKIIISGSFPFNSGKTYRSPSSSTLGY
;
A
#
# COMPACT_ATOMS: atom_id res chain seq x y z
N MET A 1 -8.31 -2.56 -4.46
CA MET A 1 -7.82 -1.25 -4.93
C MET A 1 -6.79 -1.34 -6.06
N CYS A 2 -6.55 -2.50 -6.67
CA CYS A 2 -5.71 -2.61 -7.87
C CYS A 2 -6.56 -3.24 -8.97
N GLU A 3 -7.16 -2.39 -9.79
CA GLU A 3 -8.04 -2.74 -10.90
C GLU A 3 -7.58 -1.98 -12.12
N SER A 4 -7.83 -2.56 -13.29
CA SER A 4 -7.53 -2.00 -14.58
C SER A 4 -8.71 -2.18 -15.52
N ALA A 5 -8.91 -1.19 -16.39
CA ALA A 5 -9.91 -1.20 -17.45
C ALA A 5 -9.24 -1.06 -18.82
N GLU A 6 -9.74 -1.79 -19.80
CA GLU A 6 -9.39 -1.56 -21.20
C GLU A 6 -10.36 -0.55 -21.81
N ILE A 7 -9.83 0.54 -22.34
CA ILE A 7 -10.59 1.59 -23.03
C ILE A 7 -9.88 1.86 -24.35
N GLU A 8 -10.57 1.61 -25.46
CA GLU A 8 -10.07 1.81 -26.83
C GLU A 8 -8.71 1.11 -27.09
N GLY A 9 -8.56 -0.14 -26.61
CA GLY A 9 -7.35 -0.94 -26.79
C GLY A 9 -6.17 -0.48 -25.91
N ARG A 10 -6.41 0.38 -24.92
CA ARG A 10 -5.40 0.82 -23.95
C ARG A 10 -5.82 0.45 -22.53
N ILE A 11 -4.84 0.03 -21.73
CA ILE A 11 -5.05 -0.32 -20.32
C ILE A 11 -4.87 0.92 -19.45
N TYR A 12 -5.84 1.12 -18.56
CA TYR A 12 -5.84 2.17 -17.53
C TYR A 12 -5.98 1.53 -16.16
N ASP A 13 -5.05 1.82 -15.25
CA ASP A 13 -5.14 1.38 -13.86
C ASP A 13 -5.99 2.36 -13.04
N LEU A 14 -7.07 1.85 -12.43
CA LEU A 14 -8.06 2.61 -11.65
C LEU A 14 -7.66 2.78 -10.18
N GLY A 15 -6.50 2.26 -9.79
CA GLY A 15 -6.02 2.29 -8.41
C GLY A 15 -4.51 2.26 -8.35
N GLY A 16 -3.89 1.25 -7.72
CA GLY A 16 -2.43 1.10 -7.72
C GLY A 16 -1.88 1.11 -9.16
N GLN A 17 -0.81 1.88 -9.40
CA GLN A 17 -0.34 2.16 -10.77
C GLN A 17 1.06 1.62 -11.05
N VAL A 18 1.98 1.78 -10.10
CA VAL A 18 3.40 1.49 -10.33
C VAL A 18 4.05 0.79 -9.15
N LEU A 19 5.14 0.09 -9.43
CA LEU A 19 5.94 -0.69 -8.49
C LEU A 19 7.41 -0.28 -8.64
N ALA A 20 8.13 -0.23 -7.52
CA ALA A 20 9.58 -0.02 -7.52
C ALA A 20 10.29 -1.38 -7.52
N ALA A 21 11.00 -1.71 -8.61
CA ALA A 21 11.53 -3.04 -8.91
C ALA A 21 12.35 -3.67 -7.78
N ASN A 22 13.19 -2.86 -7.13
CA ASN A 22 14.13 -3.34 -6.11
C ASN A 22 13.50 -3.39 -4.71
N SER A 23 12.34 -2.78 -4.53
CA SER A 23 11.72 -2.57 -3.22
C SER A 23 10.59 -3.57 -2.93
N ALA A 24 10.05 -4.23 -3.97
CA ALA A 24 8.90 -5.13 -3.85
C ALA A 24 9.19 -6.53 -4.43
N PRO A 25 10.22 -7.26 -3.97
CA PRO A 25 10.64 -8.52 -4.60
C PRO A 25 9.53 -9.59 -4.63
N ALA A 26 8.63 -9.61 -3.63
CA ALA A 26 7.55 -10.57 -3.56
C ALA A 26 6.56 -10.45 -4.74
N ILE A 27 6.19 -9.23 -5.15
CA ILE A 27 5.23 -9.05 -6.26
C ILE A 27 5.88 -9.36 -7.61
N PHE A 28 7.18 -9.08 -7.78
CA PHE A 28 7.90 -9.46 -9.01
C PHE A 28 8.16 -10.96 -9.10
N HIS A 29 8.39 -11.63 -7.96
CA HIS A 29 8.44 -13.08 -7.92
C HIS A 29 7.09 -13.67 -8.31
N LEU A 30 5.99 -13.20 -7.71
CA LEU A 30 4.63 -13.63 -8.05
C LEU A 30 4.33 -13.40 -9.53
N ALA A 31 4.66 -12.22 -10.06
CA ALA A 31 4.47 -11.90 -11.47
C ALA A 31 5.19 -12.90 -12.39
N LYS A 32 6.40 -13.31 -12.03
CA LYS A 32 7.14 -14.35 -12.76
C LYS A 32 6.42 -15.69 -12.72
N GLU A 33 5.96 -16.12 -11.54
CA GLU A 33 5.26 -17.41 -11.38
C GLU A 33 3.96 -17.48 -12.21
N VAL A 34 3.23 -16.36 -12.31
CA VAL A 34 1.99 -16.31 -13.10
C VAL A 34 2.19 -15.84 -14.55
N GLY A 35 3.43 -15.60 -14.97
CA GLY A 35 3.75 -15.12 -16.32
C GLY A 35 3.15 -13.74 -16.64
N ALA A 36 3.08 -12.83 -15.67
CA ALA A 36 2.67 -11.45 -15.86
C ALA A 36 3.86 -10.57 -16.30
N GLU A 37 3.75 -9.95 -17.47
CA GLU A 37 4.76 -9.05 -18.00
C GLU A 37 4.71 -7.67 -17.34
N THR A 38 5.88 -7.09 -17.11
CA THR A 38 6.04 -5.71 -16.65
C THR A 38 6.78 -4.88 -17.68
N GLU A 39 6.50 -3.58 -17.73
CA GLU A 39 7.25 -2.62 -18.54
C GLU A 39 7.86 -1.52 -17.66
N GLU A 40 8.97 -0.95 -18.11
CA GLU A 40 9.68 0.14 -17.43
C GLU A 40 9.01 1.49 -17.72
N MET A 41 8.95 2.34 -16.71
CA MET A 41 8.33 3.67 -16.78
C MET A 41 9.34 4.82 -16.70
N ASP A 42 10.63 4.52 -16.92
CA ASP A 42 11.78 5.41 -16.74
C ASP A 42 11.73 6.72 -17.55
N ALA A 43 10.84 6.84 -18.54
CA ALA A 43 10.62 8.08 -19.29
C ALA A 43 9.81 9.15 -18.50
N HIS A 44 9.21 8.79 -17.37
CA HIS A 44 8.35 9.67 -16.58
C HIS A 44 9.01 9.99 -15.24
N ASN A 45 9.41 11.25 -15.06
CA ASN A 45 10.03 11.73 -13.82
C ASN A 45 8.97 12.08 -12.78
N PHE A 46 9.24 11.72 -11.53
CA PHE A 46 8.46 12.19 -10.39
C PHE A 46 8.74 13.69 -10.18
N ALA A 47 7.76 14.52 -10.47
CA ALA A 47 7.94 15.96 -10.53
C ALA A 47 6.76 16.70 -9.93
N MET A 48 7.01 17.94 -9.51
CA MET A 48 5.98 18.90 -9.14
C MET A 48 5.71 19.85 -10.28
N ILE A 49 4.45 20.22 -10.43
CA ILE A 49 4.02 21.34 -11.24
C ILE A 49 3.41 22.36 -10.29
N ASP A 50 3.99 23.56 -10.26
CA ASP A 50 3.42 24.67 -9.51
C ASP A 50 2.06 25.06 -10.11
N SER A 51 1.00 25.03 -9.31
CA SER A 51 -0.36 25.24 -9.82
C SER A 51 -0.63 26.67 -10.26
N SER A 52 0.16 27.65 -9.80
CA SER A 52 -0.04 29.06 -10.11
C SER A 52 0.76 29.53 -11.33
N THR A 53 1.93 28.95 -11.54
CA THR A 53 2.89 29.34 -12.58
C THR A 53 3.07 28.28 -13.67
N GLY A 54 2.60 27.05 -13.44
CA GLY A 54 2.85 25.90 -14.31
C GLY A 54 4.30 25.42 -14.29
N LYS A 55 5.15 25.94 -13.38
CA LYS A 55 6.57 25.62 -13.37
C LYS A 55 6.80 24.16 -12.99
N TYR A 56 7.47 23.43 -13.87
CA TYR A 56 7.95 22.08 -13.63
C TYR A 56 9.18 22.08 -12.71
N ASN A 57 9.22 21.16 -11.74
CA ASN A 57 10.37 20.93 -10.89
C ASN A 57 10.55 19.43 -10.62
N ASP A 58 11.69 18.88 -11.03
CA ASP A 58 12.08 17.51 -10.71
C ASP A 58 12.33 17.39 -9.20
N LEU A 59 11.71 16.39 -8.56
CA LEU A 59 11.84 16.17 -7.13
C LEU A 59 13.14 15.46 -6.73
N LYS A 60 13.98 15.04 -7.68
CA LYS A 60 15.27 14.38 -7.42
C LYS A 60 15.14 13.25 -6.40
N VAL A 61 14.22 12.32 -6.66
CA VAL A 61 13.85 11.19 -5.78
C VAL A 61 15.06 10.45 -5.22
N ALA A 62 16.13 10.30 -6.01
CA ALA A 62 17.36 9.63 -5.58
C ALA A 62 18.07 10.37 -4.43
N ASP A 63 18.17 11.70 -4.49
CA ASP A 63 18.82 12.52 -3.45
C ASP A 63 18.02 12.43 -2.14
N ASP A 64 16.70 12.51 -2.25
CA ASP A 64 15.77 12.36 -1.13
C ASP A 64 15.84 10.96 -0.50
N TYR A 65 15.99 9.91 -1.31
CA TYR A 65 16.18 8.55 -0.82
C TYR A 65 17.51 8.38 -0.10
N VAL A 66 18.60 8.94 -0.63
CA VAL A 66 19.92 8.95 0.04
C VAL A 66 19.86 9.68 1.38
N TYR A 67 19.02 10.70 1.53
CA TYR A 67 18.82 11.36 2.82
C TYR A 67 18.14 10.43 3.85
N ALA A 68 17.17 9.62 3.43
CA ALA A 68 16.40 8.75 4.34
C ALA A 68 16.97 7.32 4.51
N ILE A 69 17.96 6.92 3.71
CA ILE A 69 18.44 5.52 3.65
C ILE A 69 18.99 5.02 4.98
N SER A 70 19.77 5.83 5.68
CA SER A 70 20.44 5.39 6.92
C SER A 70 19.41 4.99 7.99
N LEU A 71 18.40 5.83 8.22
CA LEU A 71 17.31 5.54 9.15
C LEU A 71 16.46 4.36 8.66
N THR A 72 16.24 4.25 7.35
CA THR A 72 15.52 3.12 6.76
C THR A 72 16.25 1.79 7.02
N LEU A 73 17.56 1.73 6.78
CA LEU A 73 18.35 0.52 7.01
C LEU A 73 18.42 0.17 8.50
N GLU A 74 18.57 1.15 9.38
CA GLU A 74 18.57 0.94 10.82
C GLU A 74 17.27 0.27 11.30
N LEU A 75 16.12 0.80 10.89
CA LEU A 75 14.82 0.25 11.24
C LEU A 75 14.59 -1.14 10.63
N GLN A 76 15.06 -1.37 9.40
CA GLN A 76 15.01 -2.70 8.78
C GLN A 76 15.80 -3.74 9.58
N GLU A 77 16.99 -3.41 10.08
CA GLU A 77 17.77 -4.32 10.92
C GLU A 77 17.05 -4.62 12.24
N LYS A 78 16.49 -3.60 12.90
CA LYS A 78 15.70 -3.80 14.12
C LYS A 78 14.44 -4.65 13.85
N ALA A 79 13.79 -4.45 12.71
CA ALA A 79 12.59 -5.20 12.31
C ALA A 79 12.85 -6.70 12.17
N LYS A 80 14.05 -7.13 11.75
CA LYS A 80 14.40 -8.57 11.60
C LYS A 80 14.25 -9.35 12.91
N ALA A 81 14.51 -8.71 14.05
CA ALA A 81 14.39 -9.35 15.36
C ALA A 81 12.94 -9.57 15.80
N SER A 82 11.96 -8.88 15.19
CA SER A 82 10.56 -8.92 15.62
C SER A 82 9.82 -10.20 15.22
N GLY A 83 10.29 -10.91 14.20
CA GLY A 83 9.55 -12.03 13.59
C GLY A 83 8.23 -11.61 12.91
N ARG A 84 7.95 -10.32 12.79
CA ARG A 84 6.76 -9.74 12.16
C ARG A 84 7.11 -9.17 10.78
N ILE A 85 6.08 -8.86 9.99
CA ILE A 85 6.23 -8.32 8.63
C ILE A 85 5.53 -6.97 8.48
N GLY A 86 5.98 -6.18 7.49
CA GLY A 86 5.42 -4.86 7.18
C GLY A 86 5.47 -3.89 8.35
N VAL A 87 4.47 -3.01 8.44
CA VAL A 87 4.35 -1.99 9.50
C VAL A 87 4.42 -2.60 10.90
N HIS A 88 3.87 -3.81 11.10
CA HIS A 88 3.89 -4.49 12.41
C HIS A 88 5.30 -4.86 12.89
N ALA A 89 6.27 -4.96 11.99
CA ALA A 89 7.66 -5.25 12.33
C ALA A 89 8.37 -4.05 12.97
N VAL A 90 7.86 -2.84 12.73
CA VAL A 90 8.46 -1.58 13.19
C VAL A 90 7.53 -0.77 14.10
N SER A 91 6.27 -1.18 14.28
CA SER A 91 5.29 -0.43 15.07
C SER A 91 5.72 -0.21 16.53
N ASP A 92 6.40 -1.18 17.14
CA ASP A 92 6.84 -1.06 18.53
C ASP A 92 8.00 -0.06 18.70
N ILE A 93 8.76 0.22 17.63
CA ILE A 93 9.95 1.09 17.65
C ILE A 93 9.75 2.43 16.93
N ALA A 94 8.66 2.60 16.18
CA ALA A 94 8.37 3.78 15.37
C ALA A 94 6.87 4.15 15.41
N SER A 95 6.26 4.04 16.59
CA SER A 95 4.84 4.34 16.82
C SER A 95 4.52 5.83 16.94
N ASP A 96 5.53 6.66 17.20
CA ASP A 96 5.34 8.11 17.30
C ASP A 96 4.96 8.73 15.96
N LEU A 97 4.25 9.85 16.03
CA LEU A 97 3.95 10.66 14.85
C LEU A 97 5.23 11.06 14.14
N THR A 98 5.18 11.04 12.80
CA THR A 98 6.35 11.26 11.93
C THR A 98 7.21 12.47 12.32
N PRO A 99 6.67 13.66 12.63
CA PRO A 99 7.52 14.80 12.99
C PRO A 99 8.32 14.57 14.27
N VAL A 100 7.68 14.03 15.31
CA VAL A 100 8.30 13.74 16.60
C VAL A 100 9.39 12.68 16.42
N PHE A 101 9.05 11.59 15.74
CA PHE A 101 10.00 10.51 15.49
C PHE A 101 11.24 11.00 14.73
N LEU A 102 11.05 11.83 13.70
CA LEU A 102 12.16 12.35 12.91
C LEU A 102 13.05 13.31 13.71
N GLU A 103 12.46 14.18 14.52
CA GLU A 103 13.21 15.09 15.39
C GLU A 103 14.12 14.33 16.35
N ASP A 104 13.59 13.28 16.99
CA ASP A 104 14.34 12.41 17.91
C ASP A 104 15.50 11.66 17.24
N HIS A 105 15.47 11.53 15.91
CA HIS A 105 16.50 10.88 15.09
C HIS A 105 17.37 11.89 14.31
N GLY A 106 17.28 13.19 14.64
CA GLY A 106 18.12 14.24 14.05
C GLY A 106 17.71 14.69 12.64
N PHE A 107 16.50 14.33 12.21
CA PHE A 107 15.94 14.75 10.93
C PHE A 107 15.09 16.01 11.11
N LYS A 108 15.32 17.02 10.26
CA LYS A 108 14.53 18.26 10.30
C LYS A 108 13.12 18.06 9.75
N SER A 109 12.99 17.20 8.75
CA SER A 109 11.74 16.89 8.07
C SER A 109 11.90 15.64 7.23
N ILE A 110 10.77 15.03 6.86
CA ILE A 110 10.75 13.97 5.86
C ILE A 110 11.15 14.55 4.48
N PRO A 111 11.79 13.77 3.59
CA PRO A 111 12.03 14.19 2.22
C PRO A 111 10.74 14.57 1.48
N LYS A 112 10.83 15.54 0.56
CA LYS A 112 9.66 16.05 -0.16
C LYS A 112 9.04 15.00 -1.06
N SER A 113 9.87 14.22 -1.77
CA SER A 113 9.40 13.13 -2.62
C SER A 113 8.62 12.07 -1.83
N VAL A 114 9.06 11.76 -0.61
CA VAL A 114 8.33 10.85 0.30
C VAL A 114 7.02 11.48 0.74
N ALA A 115 7.03 12.73 1.23
CA ALA A 115 5.82 13.41 1.67
C ALA A 115 4.74 13.51 0.58
N TYR A 116 5.15 13.95 -0.60
CA TYR A 116 4.25 14.14 -1.73
C TYR A 116 3.84 12.81 -2.34
N GLY A 117 4.76 11.85 -2.48
CA GLY A 117 4.44 10.51 -2.95
C GLY A 117 3.40 9.83 -2.07
N TYR A 118 3.59 9.89 -0.75
CA TYR A 118 2.65 9.31 0.21
C TYR A 118 1.27 9.97 0.13
N THR A 119 1.23 11.30 0.14
CA THR A 119 -0.03 12.07 0.13
C THR A 119 -0.77 11.95 -1.19
N ALA A 120 -0.06 12.10 -2.33
CA ALA A 120 -0.64 12.00 -3.66
C ALA A 120 -1.13 10.58 -3.98
N SER A 121 -0.55 9.56 -3.34
CA SER A 121 -1.03 8.17 -3.44
C SER A 121 -2.27 7.89 -2.58
N GLY A 122 -2.78 8.90 -1.87
CA GLY A 122 -4.03 8.80 -1.11
C GLY A 122 -3.89 8.23 0.30
N TYR A 123 -2.67 8.09 0.83
CA TYR A 123 -2.45 7.55 2.17
C TYR A 123 -2.67 8.57 3.31
N GLY A 124 -3.06 9.80 2.98
CA GLY A 124 -3.23 10.90 3.94
C GLY A 124 -1.96 11.74 4.08
N PHE A 125 -1.88 12.54 5.16
CA PHE A 125 -0.76 13.45 5.36
C PHE A 125 0.30 12.84 6.30
N VAL A 126 1.57 12.97 5.93
CA VAL A 126 2.69 12.33 6.64
C VAL A 126 2.82 12.77 8.09
N GLN A 127 2.53 14.03 8.42
CA GLN A 127 2.66 14.54 9.78
C GLN A 127 1.68 13.90 10.78
N ASP A 128 0.58 13.36 10.27
CA ASP A 128 -0.47 12.75 11.09
C ASP A 128 -0.36 11.23 11.18
N MET A 129 0.67 10.66 10.56
CA MET A 129 0.90 9.23 10.52
C MET A 129 2.04 8.84 11.46
N PRO A 130 1.92 7.71 12.18
CA PRO A 130 3.06 7.08 12.83
C PRO A 130 4.19 6.82 11.83
N TYR A 131 5.44 7.04 12.24
CA TYR A 131 6.58 6.89 11.34
C TYR A 131 6.71 5.48 10.77
N ALA A 132 6.23 4.45 11.48
CA ALA A 132 6.15 3.08 11.00
C ALA A 132 5.50 2.94 9.60
N TYR A 133 4.44 3.72 9.31
CA TYR A 133 3.80 3.71 7.99
C TYR A 133 4.64 4.41 6.92
N ILE A 134 5.25 5.53 7.29
CA ILE A 134 6.12 6.29 6.38
C ILE A 134 7.37 5.49 6.05
N HIS A 135 7.96 4.82 7.03
CA HIS A 135 9.07 3.90 6.85
C HIS A 135 8.75 2.81 5.85
N GLU A 136 7.61 2.12 6.01
CA GLU A 136 7.24 1.02 5.09
C GLU A 136 7.01 1.56 3.67
N PHE A 137 6.41 2.74 3.52
CA PHE A 137 6.29 3.40 2.22
C PHE A 137 7.67 3.75 1.61
N THR A 138 8.55 4.40 2.37
CA THR A 138 9.90 4.76 1.90
C THR A 138 10.67 3.51 1.45
N LYS A 139 10.63 2.46 2.26
CA LYS A 139 11.27 1.17 1.96
C LYS A 139 10.72 0.51 0.70
N THR A 140 9.41 0.55 0.49
CA THR A 140 8.74 -0.23 -0.57
C THR A 140 8.54 0.54 -1.88
N SER A 141 8.65 1.87 -1.86
CA SER A 141 8.26 2.72 -3.00
C SER A 141 9.38 3.62 -3.53
N MET A 142 10.47 3.84 -2.79
CA MET A 142 11.46 4.86 -3.17
C MET A 142 12.71 4.30 -3.88
N ALA A 143 12.95 2.98 -3.85
CA ALA A 143 14.16 2.39 -4.42
C ALA A 143 13.91 1.52 -5.66
N GLY A 144 14.64 1.84 -6.72
CA GLY A 144 14.71 1.06 -7.95
C GLY A 144 13.88 1.65 -9.09
N LYS A 145 13.97 0.99 -10.24
CA LYS A 145 13.25 1.40 -11.45
C LYS A 145 11.75 1.26 -11.27
N ILE A 146 11.01 2.22 -11.81
CA ILE A 146 9.55 2.21 -11.77
C ILE A 146 9.03 1.31 -12.89
N ARG A 147 8.14 0.39 -12.52
CA ARG A 147 7.53 -0.56 -13.42
C ARG A 147 6.02 -0.59 -13.26
N ARG A 148 5.32 -1.01 -14.30
CA ARG A 148 3.89 -1.37 -14.25
C ARG A 148 3.64 -2.67 -14.96
N PHE A 149 2.47 -3.27 -14.72
CA PHE A 149 2.04 -4.46 -15.45
C PHE A 149 1.49 -4.06 -16.82
N LYS A 150 1.99 -4.71 -17.87
CA LYS A 150 1.61 -4.38 -19.26
C LYS A 150 0.13 -4.62 -19.55
N GLY A 151 -0.45 -5.67 -18.95
CA GLY A 151 -1.89 -5.97 -19.00
C GLY A 151 -2.70 -5.33 -17.86
N GLY A 152 -2.09 -4.45 -17.08
CA GLY A 152 -2.67 -3.92 -15.85
C GLY A 152 -2.76 -4.93 -14.70
N TYR A 153 -3.13 -4.46 -13.52
CA TYR A 153 -3.31 -5.28 -12.33
C TYR A 153 -4.46 -6.29 -12.44
N THR A 154 -5.57 -5.96 -13.13
CA THR A 154 -6.68 -6.93 -13.32
C THR A 154 -6.19 -8.21 -13.98
N SER A 155 -5.31 -8.10 -15.00
CA SER A 155 -4.74 -9.27 -15.67
C SER A 155 -3.90 -10.14 -14.72
N VAL A 156 -3.16 -9.52 -13.80
CA VAL A 156 -2.38 -10.26 -12.78
C VAL A 156 -3.30 -11.06 -11.87
N TRP A 157 -4.35 -10.44 -11.35
CA TRP A 157 -5.31 -11.11 -10.47
C TRP A 157 -6.06 -12.24 -11.18
N GLN A 158 -6.43 -12.04 -12.44
CA GLN A 158 -7.06 -13.08 -13.25
C GLN A 158 -6.12 -14.29 -13.42
N LYS A 159 -4.85 -14.06 -13.78
CA LYS A 159 -3.85 -15.13 -13.92
C LYS A 159 -3.63 -15.89 -12.62
N ILE A 160 -3.62 -15.19 -11.47
CA ILE A 160 -3.55 -15.83 -10.16
C ILE A 160 -4.78 -16.70 -9.90
N SER A 161 -5.98 -16.16 -10.17
CA SER A 161 -7.24 -16.88 -9.98
C SER A 161 -7.34 -18.14 -10.84
N GLU A 162 -6.86 -18.07 -12.09
CA GLU A 162 -6.89 -19.20 -13.04
C GLU A 162 -5.79 -20.23 -12.77
N GLY A 163 -4.66 -19.81 -12.19
CA GLY A 163 -3.51 -20.67 -11.93
C GLY A 163 -3.55 -21.42 -10.59
N LEU A 164 -4.38 -20.99 -9.65
CA LEU A 164 -4.48 -21.62 -8.33
C LEU A 164 -5.54 -22.74 -8.32
N PRO A 165 -5.28 -23.88 -7.66
CA PRO A 165 -6.25 -24.97 -7.51
C PRO A 165 -7.26 -24.64 -6.41
N ILE A 166 -7.91 -23.48 -6.50
CA ILE A 166 -8.87 -22.98 -5.52
C ILE A 166 -10.14 -22.54 -6.22
N GLU A 167 -11.26 -22.60 -5.50
CA GLU A 167 -12.51 -22.01 -5.95
C GLU A 167 -12.58 -20.56 -5.49
N VAL A 168 -12.71 -19.63 -6.44
CA VAL A 168 -12.91 -18.21 -6.15
C VAL A 168 -14.40 -17.87 -6.30
N CYS A 169 -15.09 -17.72 -5.17
CA CYS A 169 -16.51 -17.39 -5.14
C CYS A 169 -16.73 -15.87 -5.26
N CYS A 170 -16.92 -15.39 -6.49
CA CYS A 170 -17.35 -14.00 -6.74
C CYS A 170 -18.83 -13.80 -6.36
N ASN A 171 -19.26 -12.53 -6.22
CA ASN A 171 -20.64 -12.17 -5.86
C ASN A 171 -21.18 -12.91 -4.62
N THR A 172 -20.29 -13.17 -3.66
CA THR A 172 -20.57 -13.87 -2.42
C THR A 172 -20.23 -12.96 -1.25
N GLU A 173 -21.21 -12.70 -0.39
CA GLU A 173 -21.10 -11.85 0.78
C GLU A 173 -20.94 -12.73 2.03
N VAL A 174 -19.90 -12.47 2.84
CA VAL A 174 -19.75 -13.08 4.16
C VAL A 174 -20.62 -12.32 5.16
N ILE A 175 -21.65 -12.98 5.69
CA ILE A 175 -22.64 -12.37 6.60
C ILE A 175 -22.22 -12.48 8.06
N ALA A 176 -21.71 -13.66 8.45
CA ALA A 176 -21.29 -13.91 9.82
C ALA A 176 -20.19 -14.95 9.86
N ILE A 177 -19.25 -14.78 10.79
CA ILE A 177 -18.21 -15.75 11.09
C ILE A 177 -18.38 -16.13 12.57
N ARG A 178 -18.52 -17.43 12.85
CA ARG A 178 -18.60 -17.98 14.21
C ARG A 178 -17.48 -18.99 14.40
N ARG A 179 -16.68 -18.81 15.45
CA ARG A 179 -15.57 -19.70 15.80
C ARG A 179 -15.83 -20.35 17.15
N ASN A 180 -15.61 -21.66 17.24
CA ASN A 180 -15.65 -22.41 18.49
C ASN A 180 -14.45 -23.39 18.56
N SER A 181 -14.42 -24.25 19.59
CA SER A 181 -13.34 -25.23 19.78
C SER A 181 -13.31 -26.34 18.73
N ILE A 182 -14.39 -26.50 17.95
CA ILE A 182 -14.57 -27.57 16.95
C ILE A 182 -14.19 -27.07 15.55
N GLY A 183 -14.37 -25.78 15.27
CA GLY A 183 -14.02 -25.20 13.97
C GLY A 183 -14.58 -23.80 13.75
N ILE A 184 -14.63 -23.40 12.48
CA ILE A 184 -15.12 -22.10 12.02
C ILE A 184 -16.32 -22.32 11.11
N ARG A 185 -17.43 -21.65 11.40
CA ARG A 185 -18.62 -21.59 10.56
C ARG A 185 -18.74 -20.22 9.93
N VAL A 186 -18.92 -20.17 8.63
CA VAL A 186 -19.08 -18.94 7.86
C VAL A 186 -20.44 -18.98 7.16
N ASP A 187 -21.31 -18.05 7.53
CA ASP A 187 -22.59 -17.84 6.84
C ASP A 187 -22.29 -16.93 5.64
N VAL A 188 -22.58 -17.41 4.44
CA VAL A 188 -22.42 -16.63 3.21
C VAL A 188 -23.74 -16.50 2.46
N LYS A 189 -23.86 -15.42 1.70
CA LYS A 189 -25.01 -15.10 0.86
C LYS A 189 -24.55 -14.86 -0.56
N ASP A 190 -25.19 -15.52 -1.53
CA ASP A 190 -24.89 -15.31 -2.94
C ASP A 190 -25.72 -14.16 -3.55
N HIS A 191 -25.48 -13.87 -4.84
CA HIS A 191 -26.22 -12.85 -5.60
C HIS A 191 -27.74 -13.12 -5.70
N SER A 192 -28.18 -14.37 -5.60
CA SER A 192 -29.61 -14.74 -5.59
C SER A 192 -30.27 -14.45 -4.24
N GLY A 193 -29.44 -14.20 -3.21
CA GLY A 193 -29.85 -14.04 -1.83
C GLY A 193 -29.97 -15.35 -1.06
N ALA A 194 -29.62 -16.48 -1.68
CA ALA A 194 -29.56 -17.77 -1.01
C ALA A 194 -28.46 -17.74 0.05
N LYS A 195 -28.79 -18.28 1.24
CA LYS A 195 -27.87 -18.37 2.37
C LYS A 195 -27.35 -19.79 2.49
N GLN A 196 -26.05 -19.93 2.63
CA GLN A 196 -25.39 -21.20 2.89
C GLN A 196 -24.41 -21.07 4.06
N VAL A 197 -24.15 -22.18 4.73
CA VAL A 197 -23.15 -22.27 5.79
C VAL A 197 -22.02 -23.15 5.28
N VAL A 198 -20.80 -22.63 5.35
CA VAL A 198 -19.57 -23.35 5.02
C VAL A 198 -18.69 -23.44 6.25
N GLU A 199 -18.01 -24.58 6.41
CA GLU A 199 -17.18 -24.89 7.58
C GLU A 199 -15.70 -25.00 7.20
N PHE A 200 -14.81 -24.46 8.04
CA PHE A 200 -13.36 -24.45 7.83
C PHE A 200 -12.60 -24.66 9.14
N ASP A 201 -11.38 -25.20 9.05
CA ASP A 201 -10.46 -25.30 10.20
C ASP A 201 -9.76 -23.99 10.52
N LYS A 202 -9.53 -23.17 9.48
CA LYS A 202 -8.78 -21.91 9.54
C LYS A 202 -9.46 -20.86 8.69
N ILE A 203 -9.29 -19.59 9.08
CA ILE A 203 -9.78 -18.45 8.33
C ILE A 203 -8.65 -17.42 8.19
N ILE A 204 -8.55 -16.85 6.99
CA ILE A 204 -7.69 -15.71 6.68
C ILE A 204 -8.62 -14.58 6.26
N ILE A 205 -8.51 -13.42 6.91
CA ILE A 205 -9.33 -12.25 6.60
C ILE A 205 -8.40 -11.20 6.01
N SER A 206 -8.56 -10.94 4.72
CA SER A 206 -7.81 -9.94 3.95
C SER A 206 -8.65 -8.71 3.57
N GLY A 207 -9.97 -8.76 3.82
CA GLY A 207 -10.88 -7.64 3.62
C GLY A 207 -10.87 -6.65 4.79
N SER A 208 -11.48 -5.48 4.58
CA SER A 208 -11.67 -4.50 5.64
C SER A 208 -12.76 -4.97 6.62
N PHE A 209 -12.52 -4.72 7.91
CA PHE A 209 -13.61 -4.74 8.89
C PHE A 209 -14.33 -3.40 8.85
N PRO A 210 -15.67 -3.37 8.85
CA PRO A 210 -16.40 -2.13 9.04
C PRO A 210 -16.04 -1.57 10.43
N PHE A 211 -15.32 -0.45 10.45
CA PHE A 211 -15.11 0.29 11.69
C PHE A 211 -16.41 1.01 12.03
N ASN A 212 -17.08 0.56 13.09
CA ASN A 212 -18.28 1.23 13.63
C ASN A 212 -17.95 2.57 14.32
N SER A 213 -16.67 2.90 14.50
CA SER A 213 -16.20 4.18 15.00
C SER A 213 -15.92 5.12 13.82
N GLY A 214 -16.87 6.01 13.51
CA GLY A 214 -16.82 6.98 12.40
C GLY A 214 -15.76 8.10 12.51
N LYS A 215 -14.59 7.81 13.07
CA LYS A 215 -13.44 8.73 12.99
C LYS A 215 -12.68 8.46 11.71
N THR A 216 -13.24 8.88 10.59
CA THR A 216 -12.44 9.09 9.37
C THR A 216 -11.39 10.14 9.72
N TYR A 217 -10.13 9.89 9.39
CA TYR A 217 -9.08 10.88 9.56
C TYR A 217 -9.53 12.20 8.92
N ARG A 218 -9.56 13.27 9.73
CA ARG A 218 -9.73 14.65 9.29
C ARG A 218 -8.43 15.35 9.63
N SER A 219 -7.86 16.05 8.65
CA SER A 219 -6.72 16.91 8.92
C SER A 219 -7.06 17.86 10.08
N PRO A 220 -6.12 18.16 10.98
CA PRO A 220 -6.32 19.19 11.98
C PRO A 220 -6.76 20.47 11.27
N SER A 221 -7.91 21.03 11.66
CA SER A 221 -8.32 22.35 11.19
C SER A 221 -7.22 23.33 11.57
N SER A 222 -6.70 24.05 10.58
CA SER A 222 -5.75 25.14 10.80
C SER A 222 -6.38 26.12 11.79
N SER A 223 -5.88 26.13 13.02
CA SER A 223 -6.16 27.21 13.94
C SER A 223 -5.43 28.43 13.39
N THR A 224 -6.19 29.35 12.81
CA THR A 224 -5.75 30.73 12.62
C THR A 224 -5.54 31.33 14.01
N LEU A 225 -4.38 31.08 14.60
CA LEU A 225 -3.82 31.99 15.59
C LEU A 225 -3.38 33.22 14.80
N GLY A 226 -4.26 34.23 14.80
CA GLY A 226 -3.92 35.57 14.37
C GLY A 226 -2.77 36.07 15.22
N TYR A 227 -1.71 36.51 14.53
CA TYR A 227 -0.76 37.49 15.08
C TYR A 227 -1.46 38.85 15.20
#